data_AF-A0AA37LBG0-F1
#
_entry.id   AF-A0AA37LBG0-F1
#
_cell.length_a   1.000
_cell.length_b   1.000
_cell.length_c   1.000
_cell.angle_alpha   90.00
_cell.angle_beta   90.00
_cell.angle_gamma   90.00
#
_symmetry.space_group_name_H-M   'P 1'
#
loop_
_entity.id
_entity.type
_entity.pdbx_description
1 polymer ?
#
loop_
_entity_poly.entity_id
_entity_poly.type
_entity_poly.pdbx_seq_one_letter_code
_entity_poly.pdbx_strand_id
1 'polypeptide(L)'
;MFYTRKEVSTRMAIFYTGNMAASAFSGLIAAPIFSGMGGLQGLSGWQWLFIIQGAVSILVAFFAFFLLPDSPLKTRWLTEEERQLAHTRIYNDTTDRREATSVWKGLREACCDWRTWVFCLMDNLHLSANGFKNFLPTVVKTLKFNTTITLVLTCPPYLFSAIFSVIVPWSSGKYNERTWHITISKLVVCLGFVMSVSSLNMGVRYTGIMIFVGATYGVNNLILGWTSSVLAQTDEKKAVAIAMANTLGNAASIYTPYLWPDSDSPRFLTAMLASIGFSIGVIICAWVMKFALMRTNRKKREADPNATNFYVY
;
A
#
# COMPACT_ATOMS: atom_id res chain seq x y z
N MET A 1 -3.25 -9.35 -19.16
CA MET A 1 -2.40 -8.15 -18.93
C MET A 1 -2.04 -7.56 -20.27
N PHE A 2 -1.85 -6.24 -20.38
CA PHE A 2 -1.45 -5.53 -21.61
C PHE A 2 0.05 -5.22 -21.71
N TYR A 3 0.80 -5.48 -20.63
CA TYR A 3 2.17 -5.00 -20.45
C TYR A 3 3.10 -6.18 -20.21
N THR A 4 4.34 -6.06 -20.68
CA THR A 4 5.43 -7.00 -20.38
C THR A 4 5.85 -6.90 -18.91
N ARG A 5 6.53 -7.91 -18.35
CA ARG A 5 7.00 -7.94 -16.95
C ARG A 5 7.82 -6.72 -16.58
N LYS A 6 8.63 -6.19 -17.51
CA LYS A 6 9.42 -4.97 -17.31
C LYS A 6 8.55 -3.71 -17.26
N GLU A 7 7.45 -3.67 -18.01
CA GLU A 7 6.55 -2.51 -18.11
C GLU A 7 5.49 -2.49 -16.99
N VAL A 8 5.01 -3.67 -16.56
CA VAL A 8 3.94 -3.82 -15.55
C VAL A 8 4.26 -3.07 -14.27
N SER A 9 5.50 -3.15 -13.78
CA SER A 9 5.90 -2.52 -12.51
C SER A 9 5.72 -0.99 -12.55
N THR A 10 6.16 -0.33 -13.62
CA THR A 10 6.04 1.13 -13.78
C THR A 10 4.58 1.55 -13.97
N ARG A 11 3.81 0.77 -14.74
CA ARG A 11 2.39 1.06 -14.97
C ARG A 11 1.55 0.90 -13.69
N MET A 12 1.84 -0.12 -12.90
CA MET A 12 1.21 -0.30 -11.58
C MET A 12 1.58 0.84 -10.63
N ALA A 13 2.83 1.32 -10.62
CA ALA A 13 3.22 2.48 -9.81
C ALA A 13 2.41 3.73 -10.17
N ILE A 14 2.23 4.04 -11.46
CA ILE A 14 1.39 5.16 -11.92
C ILE A 14 -0.06 4.98 -11.47
N PHE A 15 -0.60 3.76 -11.59
CA PHE A 15 -1.97 3.44 -11.17
C PHE A 15 -2.18 3.66 -9.66
N TYR A 16 -1.24 3.21 -8.82
CA TYR A 16 -1.31 3.41 -7.37
C TYR A 16 -1.17 4.88 -6.95
N THR A 17 -0.50 5.73 -7.73
CA THR A 17 -0.47 7.18 -7.49
C THR A 17 -1.87 7.79 -7.50
N GLY A 18 -2.80 7.24 -8.28
CA GLY A 18 -4.20 7.66 -8.30
C GLY A 18 -4.89 7.52 -6.93
N ASN A 19 -4.61 6.43 -6.21
CA ASN A 19 -5.15 6.22 -4.85
C ASN A 19 -4.60 7.26 -3.85
N MET A 20 -3.31 7.58 -3.97
CA MET A 20 -2.66 8.61 -3.14
C MET A 20 -3.23 10.00 -3.43
N ALA A 21 -3.41 10.33 -4.72
CA ALA A 21 -4.03 11.58 -5.14
C ALA A 21 -5.47 11.68 -4.62
N ALA A 22 -6.28 10.63 -4.76
CA ALA A 22 -7.65 10.60 -4.22
C ALA A 22 -7.66 10.86 -2.71
N SER A 23 -6.73 10.27 -1.96
CA SER A 23 -6.60 10.49 -0.51
C SER A 23 -6.22 11.94 -0.18
N ALA A 24 -5.33 12.57 -0.97
CA ALA A 24 -4.94 13.96 -0.80
C ALA A 24 -6.09 14.94 -1.13
N PHE A 25 -6.85 14.68 -2.19
CA PHE A 25 -7.94 15.55 -2.63
C PHE A 25 -9.26 15.34 -1.88
N SER A 26 -9.45 14.20 -1.21
CA SER A 26 -10.69 13.92 -0.47
C SER A 26 -11.01 14.99 0.58
N GLY A 27 -10.03 15.38 1.40
CA GLY A 27 -10.19 16.46 2.38
C GLY A 27 -10.44 17.83 1.75
N LEU A 28 -9.81 18.11 0.59
CA LEU A 28 -9.99 19.35 -0.16
C LEU A 28 -11.38 19.49 -0.79
N ILE A 29 -11.98 18.38 -1.23
CA ILE A 29 -13.35 18.35 -1.75
C ILE A 29 -14.34 18.47 -0.58
N ALA A 30 -14.06 17.82 0.54
CA ALA A 30 -14.92 17.85 1.72
C ALA A 30 -15.01 19.25 2.36
N ALA A 31 -13.90 19.98 2.42
CA ALA A 31 -13.79 21.30 3.04
C ALA A 31 -14.84 22.32 2.56
N PRO A 32 -14.98 22.64 1.26
CA PRO A 32 -15.97 23.60 0.75
C PRO A 32 -17.41 23.11 0.90
N ILE A 33 -17.66 21.80 0.79
CA ILE A 33 -19.00 21.22 0.97
C ILE A 33 -19.45 21.43 2.41
N PHE A 34 -18.59 21.14 3.39
CA PHE A 34 -18.93 21.35 4.79
C PHE A 34 -19.05 22.82 5.18
N SER A 35 -18.28 23.74 4.57
CA SER A 35 -18.37 25.17 4.89
C SER A 35 -19.52 25.89 4.19
N GLY A 36 -19.93 25.46 2.99
CA GLY A 36 -20.87 26.20 2.15
C GLY A 36 -22.21 25.53 1.90
N MET A 37 -22.33 24.21 2.11
CA MET A 37 -23.52 23.44 1.74
C MET A 37 -24.27 22.81 2.92
N GLY A 38 -23.83 23.08 4.15
CA GLY A 38 -24.57 22.67 5.34
C GLY A 38 -25.90 23.40 5.46
N GLY A 39 -27.02 22.66 5.46
CA GLY A 39 -28.37 23.21 5.55
C GLY A 39 -28.96 23.65 4.20
N LEU A 40 -28.19 23.57 3.11
CA LEU A 40 -28.70 23.84 1.77
C LEU A 40 -29.75 22.78 1.41
N GLN A 41 -30.95 23.25 1.06
CA GLN A 41 -32.12 22.39 0.78
C GLN A 41 -32.50 21.45 1.93
N GLY A 42 -32.20 21.84 3.19
CA GLY A 42 -32.49 21.01 4.36
C GLY A 42 -31.58 19.79 4.52
N LEU A 43 -30.57 19.64 3.66
CA LEU A 43 -29.60 18.56 3.71
C LEU A 43 -28.37 18.98 4.51
N SER A 44 -27.87 18.03 5.29
CA SER A 44 -26.60 18.17 6.00
C SER A 44 -25.42 18.04 5.05
N GLY A 45 -24.28 18.66 5.39
CA GLY A 45 -23.10 18.67 4.51
C GLY A 45 -22.55 17.28 4.16
N TRP A 46 -22.72 16.28 5.03
CA TRP A 46 -22.27 14.92 4.74
C TRP A 46 -23.14 14.23 3.67
N GLN A 47 -24.43 14.56 3.59
CA GLN A 47 -25.33 14.06 2.53
C GLN A 47 -24.92 14.64 1.17
N TRP A 48 -24.65 15.95 1.13
CA TRP A 48 -24.12 16.61 -0.08
C TRP A 48 -22.80 16.00 -0.54
N LEU A 49 -21.91 15.65 0.40
CA LEU A 49 -20.64 14.99 0.09
C LEU A 49 -20.85 13.66 -0.63
N PHE A 50 -21.76 12.80 -0.15
CA PHE A 50 -22.09 11.54 -0.83
C PHE A 50 -22.76 11.74 -2.18
N ILE A 51 -23.68 12.71 -2.30
CA ILE A 51 -24.36 12.99 -3.58
C ILE A 51 -23.34 13.42 -4.64
N ILE A 52 -22.45 14.36 -4.30
CA ILE A 52 -21.45 14.88 -5.25
C ILE A 52 -20.44 13.79 -5.62
N GLN A 53 -19.85 13.10 -4.63
CA GLN A 53 -18.87 12.04 -4.91
C GLN A 53 -19.50 10.86 -5.66
N GLY A 54 -20.74 10.49 -5.32
CA GLY A 54 -21.50 9.45 -6.01
C GLY A 54 -21.79 9.83 -7.46
N ALA A 55 -22.25 11.06 -7.72
CA ALA A 55 -22.50 11.55 -9.07
C ALA A 55 -21.23 11.56 -9.94
N VAL A 56 -20.11 12.05 -9.42
CA VAL A 56 -18.82 12.01 -10.11
C VAL A 56 -18.39 10.56 -10.38
N SER A 57 -18.58 9.65 -9.42
CA SER A 57 -18.25 8.24 -9.58
C SER A 57 -19.10 7.56 -10.67
N ILE A 58 -20.39 7.88 -10.75
CA ILE A 58 -21.29 7.39 -11.80
C ILE A 58 -20.85 7.91 -13.18
N LEU A 59 -20.48 9.20 -13.28
CA LEU A 59 -19.96 9.76 -14.53
C LEU A 59 -18.67 9.06 -14.96
N VAL A 60 -17.72 8.88 -14.04
CA VAL A 60 -16.48 8.15 -14.31
C VAL A 60 -16.76 6.70 -14.71
N ALA A 61 -17.69 6.01 -14.05
CA ALA A 61 -18.09 4.65 -14.40
C ALA A 61 -18.72 4.56 -15.80
N PHE A 62 -19.55 5.54 -16.16
CA PHE A 62 -20.13 5.66 -17.49
C PHE A 62 -19.04 5.80 -18.55
N PHE A 63 -18.08 6.72 -18.37
CA PHE A 63 -16.95 6.86 -19.30
C PHE A 63 -16.05 5.63 -19.30
N ALA A 64 -15.78 5.02 -18.15
CA ALA A 64 -14.98 3.83 -18.02
C ALA A 64 -15.58 2.64 -18.79
N PHE A 65 -16.91 2.52 -18.85
CA PHE A 65 -17.59 1.49 -19.64
C PHE A 65 -17.26 1.60 -21.14
N PHE A 66 -17.08 2.80 -21.68
CA PHE A 66 -16.73 3.01 -23.09
C PHE A 66 -15.22 3.09 -23.35
N LEU A 67 -14.45 3.53 -22.36
CA LEU A 67 -13.02 3.81 -22.47
C LEU A 67 -12.11 2.70 -21.91
N LEU A 68 -12.59 1.70 -21.17
CA LEU A 68 -11.71 0.60 -20.75
C LEU A 68 -11.53 -0.40 -21.88
N PRO A 69 -10.29 -0.65 -22.34
CA PRO A 69 -10.04 -1.69 -23.32
C PRO A 69 -10.25 -3.07 -22.70
N ASP A 70 -10.97 -3.93 -23.42
CA ASP A 70 -11.05 -5.37 -23.16
C ASP A 70 -9.67 -6.04 -23.33
N SER A 71 -9.55 -7.36 -23.12
CA SER A 71 -8.27 -8.08 -23.30
C SER A 71 -7.55 -7.74 -24.63
N PRO A 72 -6.20 -7.86 -24.72
CA PRO A 72 -5.44 -7.47 -25.91
C PRO A 72 -5.94 -8.06 -27.24
N LEU A 73 -6.55 -9.25 -27.20
CA LEU A 73 -7.12 -9.91 -28.39
C LEU A 73 -8.55 -9.46 -28.73
N LYS A 74 -9.28 -8.84 -27.79
CA LYS A 74 -10.69 -8.44 -27.95
C LYS A 74 -10.89 -6.92 -27.95
N THR A 75 -9.85 -6.15 -27.66
CA THR A 75 -9.95 -4.70 -27.55
C THR A 75 -10.28 -4.06 -28.89
N ARG A 76 -11.21 -3.11 -28.87
CA ARG A 76 -11.63 -2.33 -30.04
C ARG A 76 -10.60 -1.28 -30.46
N TRP A 77 -9.58 -1.06 -29.63
CA TRP A 77 -8.59 0.01 -29.77
C TRP A 77 -7.40 -0.33 -30.65
N LEU A 78 -7.16 -1.63 -30.87
CA LEU A 78 -6.03 -2.12 -31.65
C LEU A 78 -6.55 -2.75 -32.94
N THR A 79 -5.82 -2.51 -34.03
CA THR A 79 -5.98 -3.25 -35.28
C THR A 79 -5.60 -4.71 -35.09
N GLU A 80 -6.04 -5.61 -35.97
CA GLU A 80 -5.80 -7.04 -35.81
C GLU A 80 -4.30 -7.37 -35.74
N GLU A 81 -3.47 -6.70 -36.54
CA GLU A 81 -2.00 -6.85 -36.48
C GLU A 81 -1.43 -6.42 -35.13
N GLU A 82 -1.88 -5.29 -34.58
CA GLU A 82 -1.46 -4.80 -33.27
C GLU A 82 -1.93 -5.70 -32.12
N ARG A 83 -3.12 -6.31 -32.23
CA ARG A 83 -3.62 -7.29 -31.25
C ARG A 83 -2.72 -8.52 -31.20
N GLN A 84 -2.37 -9.06 -32.36
CA GLN A 84 -1.48 -10.22 -32.46
C GLN A 84 -0.08 -9.88 -31.96
N LEU A 85 0.43 -8.68 -32.28
CA LEU A 85 1.70 -8.19 -31.77
C LEU A 85 1.68 -8.06 -30.24
N ALA A 86 0.65 -7.44 -29.67
CA ALA A 86 0.50 -7.28 -28.23
C ALA A 86 0.43 -8.64 -27.52
N HIS A 87 -0.39 -9.57 -28.04
CA HIS A 87 -0.49 -10.93 -27.51
C HIS A 87 0.86 -11.67 -27.56
N THR A 88 1.53 -11.62 -28.71
CA THR A 88 2.82 -12.30 -28.91
C THR A 88 3.92 -11.73 -28.02
N ARG A 89 3.96 -10.40 -27.81
CA ARG A 89 4.89 -9.76 -26.87
C ARG A 89 4.69 -10.25 -25.44
N ILE A 90 3.43 -10.37 -24.99
CA ILE A 90 3.11 -10.86 -23.65
C ILE A 90 3.46 -12.36 -23.53
N TYR A 91 3.12 -13.14 -24.55
CA TYR A 91 3.39 -14.57 -24.59
C TYR A 91 4.90 -14.86 -24.52
N ASN A 92 5.69 -14.20 -25.35
CA ASN A 92 7.14 -14.38 -25.41
C ASN A 92 7.87 -13.86 -24.17
N ASP A 93 7.32 -12.85 -23.49
CA ASP A 93 7.90 -12.33 -22.25
C ASP A 93 7.51 -13.16 -21.01
N THR A 94 6.72 -14.22 -21.14
CA THR A 94 6.38 -15.12 -20.02
C THR A 94 7.39 -16.26 -19.93
N THR A 95 8.51 -16.06 -19.24
CA THR A 95 9.53 -17.12 -18.99
C THR A 95 9.13 -17.99 -17.79
N ASP A 96 9.40 -19.30 -17.87
CA ASP A 96 9.21 -20.30 -16.80
C ASP A 96 7.76 -20.56 -16.36
N ARG A 97 6.84 -20.71 -17.32
CA ARG A 97 5.56 -21.36 -17.03
C ARG A 97 5.80 -22.85 -16.81
N ARG A 98 5.93 -23.26 -15.55
CA ARG A 98 5.58 -24.65 -15.18
C ARG A 98 4.10 -24.82 -15.48
N GLU A 99 3.70 -25.99 -15.97
CA GLU A 99 2.29 -26.30 -16.21
C GLU A 99 1.47 -25.93 -14.99
N ALA A 100 0.34 -25.25 -15.24
CA ALA A 100 -0.57 -24.81 -14.19
C ALA A 100 -0.85 -25.96 -13.25
N THR A 101 -0.53 -25.80 -11.97
CA THR A 101 -0.89 -26.79 -10.97
C THR A 101 -2.34 -26.58 -10.55
N SER A 102 -2.97 -27.59 -9.95
CA SER A 102 -4.30 -27.39 -9.36
C SER A 102 -4.25 -26.26 -8.34
N VAL A 103 -5.23 -25.34 -8.37
CA VAL A 103 -5.38 -24.23 -7.41
C VAL A 103 -5.29 -24.72 -5.97
N TRP A 104 -5.85 -25.90 -5.68
CA TRP A 104 -5.79 -26.53 -4.36
C TRP A 104 -4.38 -26.94 -3.93
N LYS A 105 -3.53 -27.32 -4.89
CA LYS A 105 -2.12 -27.62 -4.63
C LYS A 105 -1.36 -26.34 -4.32
N GLY A 106 -1.55 -25.28 -5.11
CA GLY A 106 -0.98 -23.96 -4.85
C GLY A 106 -1.40 -23.41 -3.48
N LEU A 107 -2.68 -23.60 -3.10
CA LEU A 107 -3.19 -23.24 -1.78
C LEU A 107 -2.49 -24.01 -0.66
N ARG A 108 -2.39 -25.33 -0.78
CA ARG A 108 -1.70 -26.17 0.20
C ARG A 108 -0.23 -25.77 0.34
N GLU A 109 0.47 -25.54 -0.77
CA GLU A 109 1.86 -25.12 -0.77
C GLU A 109 2.05 -23.73 -0.15
N ALA A 110 1.12 -22.79 -0.38
CA ALA A 110 1.15 -21.46 0.24
C ALA A 110 0.93 -21.55 1.76
N CYS A 111 -0.09 -22.30 2.19
CA CYS A 111 -0.43 -22.46 3.62
C CYS A 111 0.63 -23.24 4.40
N CYS A 112 1.31 -24.21 3.78
CA CYS A 112 2.37 -24.97 4.44
C CYS A 112 3.73 -24.24 4.46
N ASP A 113 3.91 -23.18 3.64
CA ASP A 113 5.15 -22.41 3.66
C ASP A 113 5.12 -21.37 4.79
N TRP A 114 5.98 -21.56 5.79
CA TRP A 114 6.12 -20.64 6.91
C TRP A 114 6.44 -19.21 6.48
N ARG A 115 7.10 -19.02 5.32
CA ARG A 115 7.41 -17.68 4.78
C ARG A 115 6.14 -16.91 4.42
N THR A 116 5.11 -17.59 3.93
CA THR A 116 3.79 -16.98 3.65
C THR A 116 3.24 -16.33 4.91
N TRP A 117 3.28 -17.02 6.04
CA TRP A 117 2.78 -16.53 7.32
C TRP A 117 3.59 -15.33 7.85
N VAL A 118 4.90 -15.31 7.65
CA VAL A 118 5.72 -14.14 8.01
C VAL A 118 5.35 -12.93 7.16
N PHE A 119 5.12 -13.10 5.85
CA PHE A 119 4.63 -12.01 5.00
C PHE A 119 3.23 -11.56 5.38
N CYS A 120 2.33 -12.48 5.75
CA CYS A 120 0.98 -12.14 6.22
C CYS A 120 1.04 -11.35 7.53
N LEU A 121 1.86 -11.78 8.48
CA LEU A 121 2.08 -11.06 9.74
C LEU A 121 2.70 -9.68 9.48
N MET A 122 3.70 -9.61 8.59
CA MET A 122 4.35 -8.35 8.23
C MET A 122 3.37 -7.35 7.58
N ASP A 123 2.48 -7.82 6.70
CA ASP A 123 1.45 -6.96 6.08
C ASP A 123 0.39 -6.55 7.10
N ASN A 124 -0.04 -7.45 8.00
CA ASN A 124 -0.94 -7.13 9.10
C ASN A 124 -0.35 -6.05 10.01
N LEU A 125 0.87 -6.24 10.52
CA LEU A 125 1.56 -5.25 11.34
C LEU A 125 1.74 -3.92 10.61
N HIS A 126 2.01 -3.96 9.30
CA HIS A 126 2.12 -2.75 8.49
C HIS A 126 0.78 -1.99 8.41
N LEU A 127 -0.32 -2.68 8.12
CA LEU A 127 -1.66 -2.11 8.04
C LEU A 127 -2.16 -1.65 9.41
N SER A 128 -1.79 -2.35 10.48
CA SER A 128 -2.10 -1.96 11.87
C SER A 128 -1.45 -0.66 12.26
N ALA A 129 -0.16 -0.49 11.92
CA ALA A 129 0.53 0.79 12.09
C ALA A 129 -0.09 1.92 11.26
N ASN A 130 -0.85 1.60 10.21
CA ASN A 130 -1.54 2.55 9.34
C ASN A 130 -3.00 2.82 9.76
N GLY A 131 -3.47 2.25 10.87
CA GLY A 131 -4.83 2.49 11.38
C GLY A 131 -5.14 3.97 11.63
N PHE A 132 -4.10 4.80 11.83
CA PHE A 132 -4.23 6.25 11.96
C PHE A 132 -4.94 6.93 10.79
N LYS A 133 -4.94 6.33 9.59
CA LYS A 133 -5.53 6.94 8.38
C LYS A 133 -7.00 7.31 8.59
N ASN A 134 -7.74 6.45 9.27
CA ASN A 134 -9.16 6.64 9.58
C ASN A 134 -9.40 7.78 10.57
N PHE A 135 -8.41 8.07 11.41
CA PHE A 135 -8.49 9.05 12.51
C PHE A 135 -7.65 10.29 12.25
N LEU A 136 -6.98 10.38 11.09
CA LEU A 136 -6.07 11.48 10.76
C LEU A 136 -6.75 12.85 10.85
N PRO A 137 -7.99 13.06 10.34
CA PRO A 137 -8.70 14.32 10.53
C PRO A 137 -8.92 14.66 12.00
N THR A 138 -9.24 13.67 12.83
CA THR A 138 -9.42 13.84 14.28
C THR A 138 -8.10 14.24 14.94
N VAL A 139 -6.98 13.63 14.57
CA VAL A 139 -5.64 13.99 15.06
C VAL A 139 -5.29 15.42 14.66
N VAL A 140 -5.49 15.80 13.39
CA VAL A 140 -5.20 17.16 12.90
C VAL A 140 -6.13 18.19 13.57
N LYS A 141 -7.39 17.82 13.88
CA LYS A 141 -8.33 18.70 14.60
C LYS A 141 -7.81 19.09 15.98
N THR A 142 -7.02 18.24 16.63
CA THR A 142 -6.40 18.58 17.94
C THR A 142 -5.39 19.73 17.87
N LEU A 143 -4.98 20.15 16.66
CA LEU A 143 -4.16 21.35 16.45
C LEU A 143 -4.98 22.65 16.62
N LYS A 144 -6.29 22.55 16.90
CA LYS A 144 -7.22 23.68 17.18
C LYS A 144 -7.45 24.62 15.98
N PHE A 145 -7.29 24.12 14.76
CA PHE A 145 -7.75 24.83 13.57
C PHE A 145 -9.26 24.66 13.36
N ASN A 146 -9.85 25.55 12.55
CA ASN A 146 -11.22 25.36 12.07
C ASN A 146 -11.34 24.04 11.28
N THR A 147 -12.52 23.43 11.27
CA THR A 147 -12.82 22.16 10.58
C THR A 147 -12.40 22.18 9.12
N THR A 148 -12.67 23.28 8.40
CA THR A 148 -12.27 23.44 6.99
C THR A 148 -10.75 23.40 6.83
N ILE A 149 -10.02 24.19 7.63
CA ILE A 149 -8.54 24.24 7.59
C ILE A 149 -7.95 22.88 8.00
N THR A 150 -8.53 22.22 8.99
CA THR A 150 -8.13 20.87 9.44
C THR A 150 -8.18 19.87 8.29
N LEU A 151 -9.25 19.87 7.49
CA LEU A 151 -9.38 18.99 6.33
C LEU A 151 -8.34 19.33 5.25
N VAL A 152 -8.09 20.61 4.99
CA VAL A 152 -7.05 21.04 4.04
C VAL A 152 -5.66 20.58 4.49
N LEU A 153 -5.36 20.66 5.79
CA LEU A 153 -4.08 20.25 6.37
C LEU A 153 -3.83 18.73 6.31
N THR A 154 -4.83 17.91 6.00
CA THR A 154 -4.59 16.48 5.72
C THR A 154 -4.01 16.23 4.33
N CYS A 155 -4.11 17.19 3.39
CA CYS A 155 -3.64 17.02 2.02
C CYS A 155 -2.10 16.97 1.89
N PRO A 156 -1.31 17.89 2.48
CA PRO A 156 0.15 17.88 2.33
C PRO A 156 0.84 16.57 2.77
N PRO A 157 0.46 15.92 3.89
CA PRO A 157 1.02 14.62 4.26
C PRO A 157 0.81 13.54 3.18
N TYR A 158 -0.36 13.51 2.53
CA TYR A 158 -0.65 12.54 1.47
C TYR A 158 0.08 12.85 0.15
N LEU A 159 0.31 14.12 -0.18
CA LEU A 159 1.14 14.49 -1.33
C LEU A 159 2.60 14.05 -1.15
N PHE A 160 3.15 14.26 0.04
CA PHE A 160 4.47 13.72 0.40
C PHE A 160 4.47 12.19 0.29
N SER A 161 3.42 11.55 0.79
CA SER A 161 3.27 10.11 0.66
C SER A 161 3.25 9.62 -0.79
N ALA A 162 2.60 10.35 -1.70
CA ALA A 162 2.58 10.00 -3.13
C ALA A 162 4.00 9.97 -3.71
N ILE A 163 4.83 10.97 -3.40
CA ILE A 163 6.22 11.07 -3.84
C ILE A 163 7.04 9.88 -3.29
N PHE A 164 6.98 9.64 -1.98
CA PHE A 164 7.72 8.54 -1.35
C PHE A 164 7.24 7.16 -1.79
N SER A 165 5.96 7.02 -2.14
CA SER A 165 5.39 5.75 -2.62
C SER A 165 5.98 5.30 -3.97
N VAL A 166 6.56 6.22 -4.75
CA VAL A 166 7.25 5.94 -6.00
C VAL A 166 8.76 5.80 -5.77
N ILE A 167 9.37 6.75 -5.05
CA ILE A 167 10.82 6.81 -4.86
C ILE A 167 11.35 5.58 -4.09
N VAL A 168 10.67 5.18 -3.01
CA VAL A 168 11.15 4.11 -2.14
C VAL A 168 11.14 2.74 -2.85
N PRO A 169 10.04 2.31 -3.51
CA PRO A 169 10.05 1.08 -4.31
C PRO A 169 11.01 1.12 -5.49
N TRP A 170 11.12 2.27 -6.19
CA TRP A 170 12.05 2.44 -7.29
C TRP A 170 13.52 2.27 -6.84
N SER A 171 13.88 2.92 -5.74
CA SER A 171 15.21 2.80 -5.14
C SER A 171 15.50 1.37 -4.70
N SER A 172 14.56 0.71 -4.02
CA SER A 172 14.71 -0.69 -3.59
C SER A 172 14.89 -1.64 -4.77
N GLY A 173 14.14 -1.41 -5.87
CA GLY A 173 14.29 -2.16 -7.11
C GLY A 173 15.66 -1.97 -7.76
N LYS A 174 16.21 -0.75 -7.75
CA LYS A 174 17.53 -0.43 -8.31
C LYS A 174 18.67 -1.10 -7.52
N TYR A 175 18.59 -1.09 -6.19
CA TYR A 175 19.63 -1.67 -5.33
C TYR A 175 19.45 -3.16 -5.04
N ASN A 176 18.30 -3.75 -5.42
CA ASN A 176 17.92 -5.11 -5.03
C ASN A 176 18.10 -5.35 -3.52
N GLU A 177 17.67 -4.40 -2.71
CA GLU A 177 17.67 -4.48 -1.25
C GLU A 177 16.30 -3.99 -0.76
N ARG A 178 15.55 -4.85 -0.08
CA ARG A 178 14.19 -4.59 0.40
C ARG A 178 14.17 -4.36 1.89
N THR A 179 14.91 -5.17 2.65
CA THR A 179 14.94 -5.09 4.12
C THR A 179 15.44 -3.74 4.61
N TRP A 180 16.48 -3.17 3.98
CA TRP A 180 17.02 -1.87 4.40
C TRP A 180 16.04 -0.74 4.12
N HIS A 181 15.39 -0.71 2.95
CA HIS A 181 14.37 0.28 2.63
C HIS A 181 13.17 0.17 3.58
N ILE A 182 12.69 -1.04 3.87
CA ILE A 182 11.61 -1.25 4.86
C ILE A 182 12.05 -0.76 6.24
N THR A 183 13.27 -1.10 6.67
CA THR A 183 13.81 -0.72 7.98
C THR A 183 13.92 0.79 8.13
N ILE A 184 14.56 1.47 7.18
CA ILE A 184 14.75 2.92 7.21
C ILE A 184 13.40 3.62 7.17
N SER A 185 12.50 3.23 6.26
CA SER A 185 11.16 3.82 6.19
C SER A 185 10.38 3.63 7.49
N LYS A 186 10.44 2.44 8.11
CA LYS A 186 9.75 2.21 9.39
C LYS A 186 10.38 2.94 10.57
N LEU A 187 11.70 3.12 10.60
CA LEU A 187 12.37 3.96 11.60
C LEU A 187 11.96 5.43 11.47
N VAL A 188 11.88 5.94 10.24
CA VAL A 188 11.39 7.31 9.96
C VAL A 188 9.92 7.46 10.39
N VAL A 189 9.08 6.46 10.12
CA VAL A 189 7.69 6.43 10.61
C VAL A 189 7.63 6.45 12.14
N CYS A 190 8.44 5.64 12.82
CA CYS A 190 8.54 5.64 14.29
C CYS A 190 8.94 7.02 14.83
N LEU A 191 9.92 7.68 14.20
CA LEU A 191 10.31 9.05 14.56
C LEU A 191 9.11 10.00 14.44
N GLY A 192 8.34 9.92 13.36
CA GLY A 192 7.14 10.73 13.17
C GLY A 192 6.09 10.50 14.28
N PHE A 193 5.85 9.25 14.68
CA PHE A 193 4.96 8.94 15.80
C PHE A 193 5.49 9.48 17.13
N VAL A 194 6.79 9.30 17.43
CA VAL A 194 7.41 9.82 18.66
C VAL A 194 7.32 11.34 18.72
N MET A 195 7.57 12.05 17.60
CA MET A 195 7.42 13.50 17.52
C MET A 195 5.98 13.95 17.77
N SER A 196 4.99 13.21 17.24
CA SER A 196 3.57 13.55 17.42
C SER A 196 3.11 13.39 18.87
N VAL A 197 3.71 12.44 19.61
CA VAL A 197 3.38 12.13 21.01
C VAL A 197 4.14 13.00 22.01
N SER A 198 5.41 13.30 21.74
CA SER A 198 6.34 13.89 22.72
C SER A 198 6.04 15.36 23.03
N SER A 199 5.38 16.08 22.11
CA SER A 199 5.13 17.51 22.25
C SER A 199 3.68 17.86 21.91
N LEU A 200 3.12 18.85 22.62
CA LEU A 200 1.87 19.48 22.26
C LEU A 200 2.06 20.71 21.34
N ASN A 201 3.31 21.05 21.02
CA ASN A 201 3.61 22.14 20.09
C ASN A 201 3.10 21.78 18.69
N MET A 202 2.33 22.70 18.11
CA MET A 202 1.71 22.54 16.79
C MET A 202 2.70 22.18 15.69
N GLY A 203 3.87 22.84 15.65
CA GLY A 203 4.89 22.60 14.64
C GLY A 203 5.43 21.19 14.72
N VAL A 204 5.83 20.75 15.92
CA VAL A 204 6.40 19.41 16.14
C VAL A 204 5.39 18.31 15.78
N ARG A 205 4.13 18.48 16.17
CA ARG A 205 3.08 17.49 15.89
C ARG A 205 2.76 17.39 14.41
N TYR A 206 2.61 18.53 13.72
CA TYR A 206 2.31 18.53 12.31
C TYR A 206 3.48 18.00 11.48
N THR A 207 4.73 18.34 11.83
CA THR A 207 5.93 17.73 11.23
C THR A 207 5.96 16.22 11.46
N GLY A 208 5.62 15.75 12.66
CA GLY A 208 5.50 14.32 12.95
C GLY A 208 4.47 13.63 12.03
N ILE A 209 3.30 14.25 11.84
CA ILE A 209 2.26 13.78 10.92
C ILE A 209 2.75 13.72 9.47
N MET A 210 3.40 14.77 8.98
CA MET A 210 3.99 14.78 7.63
C MET A 210 4.97 13.62 7.43
N ILE A 211 5.78 13.32 8.44
CA ILE A 211 6.79 12.26 8.39
C ILE A 211 6.13 10.87 8.39
N PHE A 212 5.26 10.55 9.36
CA PHE A 212 4.72 9.19 9.48
C PHE A 212 3.72 8.86 8.36
N VAL A 213 2.93 9.84 7.89
CA VAL A 213 2.05 9.64 6.73
C VAL A 213 2.88 9.50 5.46
N GLY A 214 3.88 10.37 5.26
CA GLY A 214 4.72 10.39 4.06
C GLY A 214 5.53 9.11 3.86
N ALA A 215 6.16 8.62 4.92
CA ALA A 215 7.11 7.50 4.82
C ALA A 215 6.46 6.11 4.79
N THR A 216 5.16 5.97 5.09
CA THR A 216 4.55 4.64 5.28
C THR A 216 4.12 3.95 3.97
N TYR A 217 3.57 4.66 2.99
CA TYR A 217 2.90 4.00 1.85
C TYR A 217 3.85 3.24 0.91
N GLY A 218 5.10 3.69 0.76
CA GLY A 218 6.10 2.96 -0.03
C GLY A 218 6.38 1.55 0.51
N VAL A 219 6.16 1.32 1.81
CA VAL A 219 6.44 0.03 2.45
C VAL A 219 5.43 -1.05 2.08
N ASN A 220 4.14 -0.71 1.90
CA ASN A 220 3.13 -1.72 1.50
C ASN A 220 3.45 -2.31 0.11
N ASN A 221 3.80 -1.46 -0.85
CA ASN A 221 4.22 -1.88 -2.19
C ASN A 221 5.47 -2.77 -2.14
N LEU A 222 6.42 -2.45 -1.26
CA LEU A 222 7.62 -3.27 -1.05
C LEU A 222 7.29 -4.64 -0.47
N ILE A 223 6.42 -4.70 0.56
CA ILE A 223 6.02 -5.96 1.20
C ILE A 223 5.36 -6.87 0.17
N LEU A 224 4.34 -6.39 -0.55
CA LEU A 224 3.63 -7.18 -1.57
C LEU A 224 4.55 -7.59 -2.72
N GLY A 225 5.41 -6.67 -3.18
CA GLY A 225 6.43 -6.96 -4.18
C GLY A 225 7.41 -8.04 -3.73
N TRP A 226 7.79 -8.05 -2.45
CA TRP A 226 8.68 -9.05 -1.86
C TRP A 226 8.01 -10.41 -1.69
N THR A 227 6.76 -10.44 -1.21
CA THR A 227 5.92 -11.65 -1.17
C THR A 227 5.87 -12.29 -2.55
N SER A 228 5.62 -11.47 -3.58
CA SER A 228 5.49 -11.91 -4.96
C SER A 228 6.78 -12.46 -5.57
N SER A 229 7.96 -12.06 -5.07
CA SER A 229 9.26 -12.54 -5.56
C SER A 229 9.77 -13.76 -4.79
N VAL A 230 9.47 -13.87 -3.49
CA VAL A 230 9.91 -14.97 -2.64
C VAL A 230 9.03 -16.22 -2.81
N LEU A 231 7.72 -16.03 -3.01
CA LEU A 231 6.73 -17.11 -3.11
C LEU A 231 6.32 -17.43 -4.56
N ALA A 232 7.21 -17.12 -5.52
CA ALA A 232 7.00 -17.31 -6.94
C ALA A 232 7.33 -18.73 -7.46
N GLN A 233 7.29 -19.77 -6.62
CA GLN A 233 7.65 -21.13 -7.07
C GLN A 233 6.65 -21.70 -8.11
N THR A 234 5.38 -21.31 -7.99
CA THR A 234 4.29 -21.56 -8.94
C THR A 234 3.40 -20.33 -9.01
N ASP A 235 2.72 -20.12 -10.14
CA ASP A 235 1.80 -18.99 -10.32
C ASP A 235 0.62 -19.08 -9.34
N GLU A 236 0.12 -20.29 -9.06
CA GLU A 236 -0.97 -20.51 -8.12
C GLU A 236 -0.56 -20.18 -6.68
N LYS A 237 0.60 -20.66 -6.23
CA LYS A 237 1.10 -20.37 -4.87
C LYS A 237 1.34 -18.87 -4.69
N LYS A 238 1.93 -18.21 -5.70
CA LYS A 238 2.16 -16.77 -5.69
C LYS A 238 0.85 -15.99 -5.54
N ALA A 239 -0.15 -16.34 -6.34
CA ALA A 239 -1.46 -15.69 -6.31
C ALA A 239 -2.13 -15.87 -4.93
N VAL A 240 -2.15 -17.11 -4.41
CA VAL A 240 -2.69 -17.41 -3.08
C VAL A 240 -1.96 -16.65 -1.99
N ALA A 241 -0.62 -16.64 -2.00
CA ALA A 241 0.16 -15.98 -0.96
C ALA A 241 -0.07 -14.46 -0.92
N ILE A 242 -0.17 -13.82 -2.08
CA ILE A 242 -0.49 -12.39 -2.16
C ILE A 242 -1.92 -12.13 -1.65
N ALA A 243 -2.89 -12.98 -2.02
CA ALA A 243 -4.26 -12.86 -1.54
C ALA A 243 -4.33 -13.04 -0.01
N MET A 244 -3.70 -14.08 0.53
CA MET A 244 -3.61 -14.32 1.98
C MET A 244 -2.97 -13.15 2.72
N ALA A 245 -1.85 -12.63 2.21
CA ALA A 245 -1.16 -11.50 2.82
C ALA A 245 -2.08 -10.27 2.86
N ASN A 246 -2.76 -9.96 1.77
CA ASN A 246 -3.66 -8.81 1.69
C ASN A 246 -4.92 -8.98 2.57
N THR A 247 -5.53 -10.17 2.60
CA THR A 247 -6.71 -10.45 3.42
C THR A 247 -6.38 -10.38 4.91
N LEU A 248 -5.33 -11.08 5.35
CA LEU A 248 -4.89 -11.04 6.74
C LEU A 248 -4.33 -9.67 7.11
N GLY A 249 -3.70 -8.98 6.15
CA GLY A 249 -3.30 -7.59 6.26
C GLY A 249 -4.47 -6.69 6.66
N ASN A 250 -5.55 -6.72 5.87
CA ASN A 250 -6.73 -5.88 6.09
C ASN A 250 -7.52 -6.24 7.36
N ALA A 251 -7.34 -7.44 7.93
CA ALA A 251 -7.93 -7.79 9.22
C ALA A 251 -7.48 -6.85 10.36
N ALA A 252 -6.35 -6.14 10.19
CA ALA A 252 -5.93 -5.04 11.04
C ALA A 252 -7.02 -3.98 11.28
N SER A 253 -7.86 -3.71 10.29
CA SER A 253 -8.93 -2.72 10.35
C SER A 253 -10.03 -3.08 11.35
N ILE A 254 -10.12 -4.34 11.78
CA ILE A 254 -11.10 -4.80 12.77
C ILE A 254 -10.73 -4.28 14.16
N TYR A 255 -9.46 -4.44 14.56
CA TYR A 255 -9.05 -4.16 15.93
C TYR A 255 -8.40 -2.78 16.11
N THR A 256 -7.87 -2.17 15.04
CA THR A 256 -7.21 -0.86 15.14
C THR A 256 -8.12 0.27 15.61
N PRO A 257 -9.43 0.34 15.30
CA PRO A 257 -10.30 1.40 15.83
C PRO A 257 -10.38 1.43 17.35
N TYR A 258 -10.30 0.27 18.02
CA TYR A 258 -10.33 0.20 19.48
C TYR A 258 -9.09 0.80 20.15
N LEU A 259 -8.00 1.03 19.38
CA LEU A 259 -6.80 1.71 19.87
C LEU A 259 -6.96 3.24 19.89
N TRP A 260 -8.06 3.79 19.34
CA TRP A 260 -8.34 5.22 19.23
C TRP A 260 -9.53 5.68 20.08
N PRO A 261 -9.52 5.49 21.41
CA PRO A 261 -10.59 6.01 22.25
C PRO A 261 -10.51 7.54 22.33
N ASP A 262 -11.66 8.20 22.32
CA ASP A 262 -11.75 9.67 22.43
C ASP A 262 -11.15 10.20 23.74
N SER A 263 -11.11 9.38 24.79
CA SER A 263 -10.52 9.71 26.09
C SER A 263 -9.00 9.93 26.06
N ASP A 264 -8.32 9.45 25.02
CA ASP A 264 -6.86 9.59 24.87
C ASP A 264 -6.48 10.86 24.07
N SER A 265 -7.47 11.63 23.64
CA SER A 265 -7.28 12.97 23.07
C SER A 265 -6.59 13.89 24.10
N PRO A 266 -5.66 14.78 23.68
CA PRO A 266 -5.30 15.11 22.31
C PRO A 266 -4.11 14.30 21.76
N ARG A 267 -3.42 13.50 22.57
CA ARG A 267 -2.17 12.85 22.17
C ARG A 267 -2.38 11.51 21.47
N PHE A 268 -3.50 10.84 21.74
CA PHE A 268 -3.79 9.47 21.30
C PHE A 268 -2.61 8.54 21.59
N LEU A 269 -2.12 8.58 22.83
CA LEU A 269 -0.88 7.92 23.25
C LEU A 269 -0.90 6.42 22.94
N THR A 270 -2.01 5.75 23.24
CA THR A 270 -2.24 4.32 23.05
C THR A 270 -2.09 3.95 21.58
N ALA A 271 -2.78 4.67 20.69
CA ALA A 271 -2.71 4.44 19.26
C ALA A 271 -1.30 4.66 18.70
N MET A 272 -0.64 5.74 19.12
CA MET A 272 0.69 6.10 18.60
C MET A 272 1.77 5.13 19.09
N LEU A 273 1.74 4.74 20.36
CA LEU A 273 2.67 3.74 20.91
C LEU A 273 2.44 2.36 20.30
N ALA A 274 1.18 1.95 20.12
CA ALA A 274 0.85 0.71 19.42
C ALA A 274 1.36 0.74 17.97
N SER A 275 1.22 1.86 17.27
CA SER A 275 1.70 2.03 15.89
C SER A 275 3.23 1.97 15.79
N ILE A 276 3.96 2.45 16.80
CA ILE A 276 5.41 2.26 16.93
C ILE A 276 5.72 0.77 17.13
N GLY A 277 5.03 0.10 18.06
CA GLY A 277 5.19 -1.33 18.32
C GLY A 277 4.97 -2.19 17.07
N PHE A 278 3.89 -1.92 16.33
CA PHE A 278 3.61 -2.58 15.05
C PHE A 278 4.69 -2.29 14.00
N SER A 279 5.18 -1.05 13.93
CA SER A 279 6.26 -0.68 13.00
C SER A 279 7.58 -1.39 13.33
N ILE A 280 7.93 -1.54 14.60
CA ILE A 280 9.08 -2.36 15.04
C ILE A 280 8.85 -3.83 14.70
N GLY A 281 7.64 -4.35 14.88
CA GLY A 281 7.28 -5.71 14.48
C GLY A 281 7.47 -5.97 12.98
N VAL A 282 7.16 -4.99 12.12
CA VAL A 282 7.46 -5.07 10.67
C VAL A 282 8.96 -5.18 10.44
N ILE A 283 9.77 -4.37 11.13
CA ILE A 283 11.23 -4.43 11.02
C ILE A 283 11.72 -5.83 11.42
N ILE A 284 11.26 -6.37 12.55
CA ILE A 284 11.64 -7.72 13.01
C ILE A 284 11.30 -8.76 11.94
N CYS A 285 10.07 -8.74 11.38
CA CYS A 285 9.67 -9.67 10.33
C CYS A 285 10.56 -9.55 9.08
N ALA A 286 10.89 -8.32 8.66
CA ALA A 286 11.78 -8.10 7.52
C ALA A 286 13.18 -8.68 7.76
N TRP A 287 13.76 -8.50 8.95
CA TRP A 287 15.07 -9.07 9.27
C TRP A 287 15.04 -10.60 9.40
N VAL A 288 13.97 -11.17 9.98
CA VAL A 288 13.76 -12.63 10.00
C VAL A 288 13.76 -13.19 8.57
N MET A 289 13.02 -12.54 7.66
CA MET A 289 13.00 -12.92 6.25
C MET A 289 14.37 -12.76 5.58
N LYS A 290 15.09 -11.65 5.82
CA LYS A 290 16.45 -11.44 5.30
C LYS A 290 17.38 -12.59 5.67
N PHE A 291 17.47 -12.92 6.96
CA PHE A 291 18.36 -13.98 7.43
C PHE A 291 17.97 -15.35 6.87
N ALA A 292 16.67 -15.65 6.78
CA ALA A 292 16.20 -16.90 6.19
C ALA A 292 16.53 -17.01 4.70
N LEU A 293 16.36 -15.91 3.94
CA LEU A 293 16.68 -15.86 2.52
C LEU A 293 18.19 -15.90 2.28
N MET A 294 19.00 -15.22 3.10
CA MET A 294 20.47 -15.31 3.05
C MET A 294 20.95 -16.74 3.28
N ARG A 295 20.41 -17.45 4.29
CA ARG A 295 20.71 -18.87 4.53
C ARG A 295 20.31 -19.75 3.34
N THR A 296 19.16 -19.47 2.73
CA THR A 296 18.67 -20.20 1.56
C THR A 296 19.56 -19.95 0.34
N ASN A 297 19.96 -18.71 0.10
CA ASN A 297 20.88 -18.35 -0.98
C ASN A 297 22.26 -18.97 -0.80
N ARG A 298 22.78 -19.01 0.43
CA ARG A 298 24.04 -19.68 0.73
C ARG A 298 23.98 -21.17 0.38
N LYS A 299 22.93 -21.88 0.81
CA LYS A 299 22.73 -23.29 0.45
C LYS A 299 22.60 -23.50 -1.06
N LYS A 300 21.94 -22.58 -1.78
CA LYS A 300 21.86 -22.62 -3.25
C LYS A 300 23.23 -22.44 -3.91
N ARG A 301 24.06 -21.52 -3.42
CA ARG A 301 25.44 -21.33 -3.92
C ARG A 301 26.32 -22.55 -3.69
N GLU A 302 26.15 -23.21 -2.54
CA GLU A 302 26.88 -24.44 -2.20
C GLU A 302 26.43 -25.64 -3.06
N ALA A 303 25.15 -25.71 -3.43
CA ALA A 303 24.61 -26.80 -4.25
C ALA A 303 24.80 -26.61 -5.77
N ASP A 304 24.78 -25.36 -6.26
CA ASP A 304 24.98 -25.02 -7.66
C ASP A 304 25.82 -23.73 -7.78
N PRO A 305 27.14 -23.87 -8.01
CA PRO A 305 28.05 -22.73 -8.19
C PRO A 305 27.71 -21.82 -9.39
N ASN A 306 26.96 -22.33 -10.37
CA ASN A 306 26.57 -21.60 -11.57
C ASN A 306 25.18 -20.94 -11.45
N ALA A 307 24.50 -21.09 -10.32
CA ALA A 307 23.20 -20.48 -10.10
C ALA A 307 23.31 -18.94 -10.12
N THR A 308 22.64 -18.30 -11.08
CA THR A 308 22.60 -16.84 -11.22
C THR A 308 21.40 -16.20 -10.51
N ASN A 309 20.37 -16.99 -10.18
CA ASN A 309 19.11 -16.51 -9.59
C ASN A 309 19.05 -16.70 -8.07
N PHE A 310 19.37 -15.63 -7.33
CA PHE A 310 19.27 -15.59 -5.87
C PHE A 310 18.03 -14.83 -5.39
N TYR A 311 17.52 -15.21 -4.22
CA TYR A 311 16.46 -14.45 -3.57
C TYR A 311 16.96 -13.07 -3.19
N VAL A 312 16.19 -12.06 -3.54
CA VAL A 312 16.44 -10.70 -3.07
C VAL A 312 15.92 -10.55 -1.65
N TYR A 313 16.74 -9.97 -0.79
CA TYR A 313 16.41 -9.68 0.61
C TYR A 313 16.25 -8.17 0.83
#